data_AF-A0A5M9ZIZ0-F1
#
_entry.id   AF-A0A5M9ZIZ0-F1
#
_cell.length_a   1.000
_cell.length_b   1.000
_cell.length_c   1.000
_cell.angle_alpha   90.00
_cell.angle_beta   90.00
_cell.angle_gamma   90.00
#
_symmetry.space_group_name_H-M   'P 1'
#
loop_
_entity.id
_entity.type
_entity.pdbx_description
1 polymer ?
#
loop_
_entity_poly.entity_id
_entity_poly.type
_entity_poly.pdbx_seq_one_letter_code
_entity_poly.pdbx_strand_id
1 'polypeptide(L)'
;MGLPLPSVRPDGREWNSLTKRWYESMRTGPMAPIMGAQADWYSLLDLAMLKDDFYSMPKKSAVMAAEIRQREESFGITPAARIKLKINDRTPDDTSVGAAHSQTRGDAVAEEVRRRRSQLRVVNGGA
;
A
#
# COMPACT_ATOMS: atom_id res chain seq x y z
N MET A 1 -0.81 -11.07 -10.58
CA MET A 1 0.64 -11.01 -10.88
C MET A 1 0.90 -9.71 -11.62
N GLY A 2 1.94 -8.96 -11.25
CA GLY A 2 2.22 -7.64 -11.82
C GLY A 2 2.78 -7.63 -13.24
N LEU A 3 2.95 -6.44 -13.82
CA LEU A 3 3.60 -6.27 -15.12
C LEU A 3 5.03 -6.86 -15.08
N PRO A 4 5.45 -7.62 -16.10
CA PRO A 4 6.80 -8.16 -16.15
C PRO A 4 7.82 -7.05 -16.36
N LEU A 5 9.03 -7.23 -15.83
CA LEU A 5 10.16 -6.38 -16.18
C LEU A 5 10.46 -6.57 -17.68
N PRO A 6 10.61 -5.50 -18.48
CA PRO A 6 11.05 -5.62 -19.87
C PRO A 6 12.36 -6.41 -19.96
N SER A 7 12.52 -7.21 -21.01
CA SER A 7 13.72 -8.06 -21.20
C SER A 7 15.02 -7.25 -21.25
N VAL A 8 14.95 -6.05 -21.82
CA VAL A 8 16.01 -5.05 -21.89
C VAL A 8 15.52 -3.72 -21.33
N ARG A 9 16.44 -2.88 -20.85
CA ARG A 9 16.09 -1.54 -20.37
C ARG A 9 15.55 -0.69 -21.53
N PRO A 10 14.72 0.32 -21.25
CA PRO A 10 14.25 1.27 -22.27
C PRO A 10 15.37 1.98 -23.05
N ASP A 11 16.56 2.09 -22.47
CA ASP A 11 17.76 2.66 -23.10
C ASP A 11 18.62 1.62 -23.84
N GLY A 12 18.15 0.37 -23.96
CA GLY A 12 18.81 -0.72 -24.66
C GLY A 12 19.86 -1.49 -23.85
N ARG A 13 20.17 -1.07 -22.61
CA ARG A 13 21.12 -1.78 -21.74
C ARG A 13 20.50 -3.04 -21.13
N GLU A 14 21.34 -4.00 -20.75
CA GLU A 14 20.89 -5.09 -19.89
C GLU A 14 20.60 -4.59 -18.48
N TRP A 15 19.55 -5.12 -17.86
CA TRP A 15 19.28 -4.88 -16.44
C TRP A 15 20.34 -5.55 -15.55
N ASN A 16 20.71 -4.86 -14.48
CA ASN A 16 21.50 -5.43 -13.40
C ASN A 16 20.77 -6.63 -12.77
N SER A 17 21.53 -7.69 -12.44
CA SER A 17 20.98 -8.91 -11.84
C SER A 17 20.28 -8.66 -10.50
N LEU A 18 20.73 -7.68 -9.71
CA LEU A 18 20.08 -7.28 -8.46
C LEU A 18 18.72 -6.63 -8.73
N THR A 19 18.60 -5.78 -9.76
CA THR A 19 17.34 -5.16 -10.16
C THR A 19 16.34 -6.22 -10.62
N LYS A 20 16.77 -7.17 -11.46
CA LYS A 20 15.91 -8.28 -11.93
C LYS A 20 15.33 -9.06 -10.74
N ARG A 21 16.19 -9.47 -9.80
CA ARG A 21 15.77 -10.22 -8.60
C ARG A 21 14.84 -9.41 -7.71
N TRP A 22 15.15 -8.13 -7.48
CA TRP A 22 14.34 -7.25 -6.67
C TRP A 22 12.95 -7.04 -7.30
N TYR A 23 12.89 -6.74 -8.60
CA TYR A 23 11.63 -6.50 -9.29
C TYR A 23 10.75 -7.76 -9.28
N GLU A 24 11.32 -8.95 -9.51
CA GLU A 24 10.53 -10.18 -9.42
C GLU A 24 9.99 -10.40 -8.00
N SER A 25 10.78 -10.09 -6.95
CA SER A 25 10.28 -10.18 -5.57
C SER A 25 9.10 -9.23 -5.30
N MET A 26 9.07 -8.06 -5.94
CA MET A 26 7.93 -7.15 -5.86
C MET A 26 6.71 -7.69 -6.61
N ARG A 27 6.94 -8.40 -7.72
CA ARG A 27 5.90 -8.93 -8.61
C ARG A 27 5.22 -10.19 -8.09
N THR A 28 5.95 -11.00 -7.33
CA THR A 28 5.47 -12.26 -6.73
C THR A 28 5.23 -12.16 -5.23
N GLY A 29 5.68 -11.07 -4.60
CA GLY A 29 5.55 -10.86 -3.17
C GLY A 29 4.12 -10.50 -2.74
N PRO A 30 3.87 -10.45 -1.42
CA PRO A 30 2.55 -10.16 -0.85
C PRO A 30 2.03 -8.76 -1.18
N MET A 31 2.89 -7.85 -1.63
CA MET A 31 2.50 -6.50 -2.06
C MET A 31 1.95 -6.44 -3.49
N ALA A 32 2.25 -7.44 -4.34
CA ALA A 32 1.80 -7.43 -5.73
C ALA A 32 0.27 -7.32 -5.89
N PRO A 33 -0.58 -8.01 -5.08
CA PRO A 33 -2.04 -7.84 -5.16
C PRO A 33 -2.54 -6.46 -4.71
N ILE A 34 -1.73 -5.70 -3.97
CA ILE A 34 -2.10 -4.35 -3.47
C ILE A 34 -1.83 -3.29 -4.54
N MET A 35 -0.83 -3.50 -5.40
CA MET A 35 -0.52 -2.67 -6.56
C MET A 35 -1.57 -2.90 -7.66
N GLY A 36 -2.79 -2.41 -7.39
CA GLY A 36 -4.01 -2.73 -8.12
C GLY A 36 -4.20 -1.96 -9.42
N ALA A 37 -3.51 -0.83 -9.62
CA ALA A 37 -3.58 -0.05 -10.85
C ALA A 37 -2.37 -0.31 -11.76
N GLN A 38 -2.58 -0.29 -13.08
CA GLN A 38 -1.47 -0.37 -14.04
C GLN A 38 -0.45 0.77 -13.85
N ALA A 39 -0.91 1.95 -13.41
CA ALA A 39 -0.06 3.10 -13.09
C ALA A 39 0.93 2.81 -11.94
N ASP A 40 0.57 1.96 -10.98
CA ASP A 40 1.45 1.57 -9.88
C ASP A 40 2.65 0.77 -10.42
N TRP A 41 2.41 -0.08 -11.42
CA TRP A 41 3.45 -0.88 -12.06
C TRP A 41 4.39 -0.05 -12.93
N TYR A 42 3.90 1.01 -13.60
CA TYR A 42 4.76 1.97 -14.28
C TYR A 42 5.63 2.74 -13.28
N SER A 43 5.04 3.19 -12.18
CA SER A 43 5.79 3.87 -11.11
C SER A 43 6.84 2.95 -10.47
N LEU A 44 6.55 1.64 -10.35
CA LEU A 44 7.51 0.65 -9.89
C LEU A 44 8.63 0.40 -10.91
N LEU A 45 8.32 0.44 -12.21
CA LEU A 45 9.33 0.35 -13.27
C LEU A 45 10.28 1.57 -13.24
N ASP A 46 9.77 2.76 -12.97
CA ASP A 46 10.62 3.95 -12.78
C ASP A 46 11.56 3.78 -11.56
N LEU A 47 11.04 3.19 -10.47
CA LEU A 47 11.88 2.83 -9.33
C LEU A 47 12.92 1.76 -9.69
N ALA A 48 12.57 0.79 -10.54
CA ALA A 48 13.51 -0.21 -11.05
C ALA A 48 14.66 0.45 -11.83
N MET A 49 14.35 1.42 -12.70
CA MET A 49 15.35 2.21 -13.42
C MET A 49 16.31 2.93 -12.46
N LEU A 50 15.77 3.61 -11.43
CA LEU A 50 16.59 4.30 -10.42
C LEU A 50 17.49 3.33 -9.65
N LYS A 51 16.96 2.19 -9.22
CA LYS A 51 17.75 1.17 -8.52
C LYS A 51 18.82 0.57 -9.41
N ASP A 52 18.52 0.33 -10.69
CA ASP A 52 19.48 -0.20 -11.65
C ASP A 52 20.66 0.74 -11.87
N ASP A 53 20.37 2.03 -12.08
CA ASP A 53 21.39 3.06 -12.20
C ASP A 53 22.19 3.17 -10.90
N PHE A 54 21.53 3.17 -9.74
CA PHE A 54 22.20 3.20 -8.44
C PHE A 54 23.15 2.00 -8.24
N TYR A 55 22.76 0.80 -8.64
CA TYR A 55 23.61 -0.39 -8.54
C TYR A 55 24.80 -0.32 -9.51
N SER A 56 24.57 0.20 -10.71
CA SER A 56 25.59 0.32 -11.76
C SER A 56 26.56 1.48 -11.55
N MET A 57 26.24 2.44 -10.70
CA MET A 57 27.14 3.57 -10.39
C MET A 57 28.42 3.12 -9.69
N PRO A 58 29.60 3.65 -10.11
CA PRO A 58 30.89 3.35 -9.49
C PRO A 58 31.02 3.95 -8.08
N LYS A 59 30.37 5.10 -7.82
CA LYS A 59 30.26 5.71 -6.50
C LYS A 59 28.78 5.92 -6.17
N LYS A 60 28.37 5.50 -4.97
CA LYS A 60 26.96 5.57 -4.57
C LYS A 60 26.55 7.01 -4.29
N SER A 61 25.55 7.50 -5.00
CA SER A 61 24.99 8.84 -4.82
C SER A 61 24.01 8.86 -3.65
N ALA A 62 24.30 9.68 -2.63
CA ALA A 62 23.42 9.85 -1.47
C ALA A 62 22.05 10.43 -1.86
N VAL A 63 22.01 11.33 -2.84
CA VAL A 63 20.79 11.94 -3.36
C VAL A 63 19.92 10.89 -4.05
N MET A 64 20.50 10.05 -4.91
CA MET A 64 19.76 8.96 -5.55
C MET A 64 19.27 7.93 -4.53
N ALA A 65 20.09 7.61 -3.52
CA ALA A 65 19.67 6.74 -2.43
C ALA A 65 18.50 7.34 -1.63
N ALA A 66 18.45 8.66 -1.43
CA ALA A 66 17.34 9.33 -0.76
C ALA A 66 16.04 9.23 -1.58
N GLU A 67 16.11 9.50 -2.89
CA GLU A 67 14.96 9.36 -3.81
C GLU A 67 14.43 7.92 -3.83
N ILE A 68 15.33 6.92 -3.91
CA ILE A 68 14.95 5.51 -3.86
C ILE A 68 14.21 5.20 -2.56
N ARG A 69 14.72 5.65 -1.41
CA ARG A 69 14.07 5.43 -0.10
C ARG A 69 12.70 6.09 -0.04
N GLN A 70 12.56 7.31 -0.56
CA GLN A 70 11.28 8.01 -0.57
C GLN A 70 10.24 7.25 -1.40
N ARG A 71 10.61 6.75 -2.58
CA ARG A 71 9.71 5.92 -3.40
C ARG A 71 9.40 4.59 -2.75
N GLU A 72 10.38 3.91 -2.17
CA GLU A 72 10.17 2.68 -1.40
C GLU A 72 9.22 2.89 -0.22
N GLU A 73 9.26 4.07 0.41
CA GLU A 73 8.32 4.45 1.45
C GLU A 73 6.91 4.68 0.90
N SER A 74 6.77 5.38 -0.23
CA SER A 74 5.47 5.58 -0.88
C SER A 74 4.80 4.27 -1.29
N PHE A 75 5.59 3.27 -1.69
CA PHE A 75 5.09 1.94 -2.06
C PHE A 75 4.90 0.98 -0.88
N GLY A 76 5.25 1.35 0.36
CA GLY A 76 5.17 0.42 1.48
C GLY A 76 6.17 -0.75 1.38
N ILE A 77 7.31 -0.56 0.70
CA ILE A 77 8.29 -1.63 0.49
C ILE A 77 9.03 -1.95 1.80
N THR A 78 9.32 -0.93 2.60
CA THR A 78 9.97 -1.15 3.90
C THR A 78 8.94 -1.50 4.99
N PRO A 79 9.32 -2.26 6.04
CA PRO A 79 8.43 -2.55 7.16
C PRO A 79 7.87 -1.28 7.83
N ALA A 80 8.73 -0.27 8.03
CA ALA A 80 8.34 1.02 8.59
C ALA A 80 7.29 1.73 7.71
N ALA A 81 7.46 1.66 6.38
CA ALA A 81 6.51 2.21 5.44
C ALA A 81 5.16 1.48 5.47
N ARG A 82 5.14 0.15 5.59
CA ARG A 82 3.89 -0.61 5.75
C ARG A 82 3.11 -0.21 7.00
N ILE A 83 3.82 -0.08 8.13
CA ILE A 83 3.23 0.38 9.39
C ILE A 83 2.65 1.78 9.21
N LYS A 84 3.41 2.71 8.61
CA LYS A 84 3.00 4.09 8.37
C LYS A 84 1.77 4.19 7.46
N LEU A 85 1.73 3.39 6.39
CA LEU A 85 0.62 3.32 5.44
C LEU A 85 -0.55 2.49 5.96
N LYS A 86 -0.43 1.87 7.14
CA LYS A 86 -1.42 0.95 7.72
C LYS A 86 -1.80 -0.18 6.74
N ILE A 87 -0.82 -0.66 5.98
CA ILE A 87 -0.98 -1.83 5.13
C ILE A 87 -0.96 -3.04 6.06
N ASN A 88 -2.14 -3.56 6.36
CA ASN A 88 -2.28 -4.81 7.08
C ASN A 88 -1.92 -5.96 6.13
N ASP A 89 -1.20 -6.97 6.62
CA ASP A 89 -1.09 -8.24 5.92
C ASP A 89 -2.51 -8.78 5.74
N ARG A 90 -3.08 -8.63 4.54
CA ARG A 90 -4.38 -9.19 4.19
C ARG A 90 -4.32 -10.67 4.52
N THR A 91 -5.06 -11.09 5.54
CA THR A 91 -5.40 -12.51 5.67
C THR A 91 -6.35 -12.86 4.52
N PRO A 92 -6.30 -14.09 3.98
CA PRO A 92 -7.12 -14.49 2.82
C PRO A 92 -8.64 -14.22 2.98
N ASP A 93 -9.12 -14.08 4.22
CA ASP A 93 -10.52 -13.83 4.58
C ASP A 93 -11.02 -12.41 4.27
N ASP A 94 -10.13 -11.42 4.08
CA ASP A 94 -10.52 -10.02 3.81
C ASP A 94 -11.03 -9.78 2.37
N THR A 95 -11.16 -10.83 1.56
CA THR A 95 -11.64 -10.75 0.17
C THR A 95 -13.09 -11.21 -0.01
N SER A 96 -13.83 -11.47 1.06
CA SER A 96 -15.29 -11.62 0.97
C SER A 96 -15.94 -10.24 0.75
N VAL A 97 -16.06 -9.83 -0.50
CA VAL A 97 -16.97 -8.75 -0.90
C VAL A 97 -18.39 -9.32 -0.81
N GLY A 98 -18.91 -9.39 0.41
CA GLY A 98 -20.22 -9.94 0.72
C GLY A 98 -20.85 -9.15 1.85
N ALA A 99 -21.55 -8.07 1.48
CA ALA A 99 -22.63 -7.42 2.23
C ALA A 99 -22.64 -7.62 3.77
N ALA A 100 -21.63 -7.12 4.48
CA ALA A 100 -21.76 -6.86 5.91
C ALA A 100 -21.75 -5.35 6.09
N HIS A 101 -22.94 -4.81 6.34
CA HIS A 101 -23.15 -3.48 6.88
C HIS A 101 -22.08 -3.23 7.95
N SER A 102 -21.11 -2.35 7.67
CA SER A 102 -20.20 -1.87 8.69
C SER A 102 -21.04 -1.06 9.67
N GLN A 103 -21.56 -1.72 10.70
CA GLN A 103 -22.08 -1.03 11.88
C GLN A 103 -20.89 -0.26 12.44
N THR A 104 -20.78 0.99 12.03
CA THR A 104 -19.65 1.81 12.42
C THR A 104 -19.86 2.13 13.89
N ARG A 105 -18.80 2.29 14.67
CA ARG A 105 -18.87 2.72 16.07
C ARG A 105 -19.75 3.98 16.26
N GLY A 106 -19.90 4.80 15.21
CA GLY A 106 -20.82 5.94 15.15
C GLY A 106 -22.30 5.57 15.25
N ASP A 107 -22.74 4.45 14.68
CA ASP A 107 -24.15 4.01 14.69
C ASP A 107 -24.58 3.55 16.08
N ALA A 108 -23.71 2.80 16.76
CA ALA A 108 -23.91 2.39 18.15
C ALA A 108 -23.96 3.59 19.11
N VAL A 109 -23.09 4.59 18.89
CA VAL A 109 -23.11 5.83 19.67
C VAL A 109 -24.37 6.64 19.38
N ALA A 110 -24.81 6.72 18.11
CA ALA A 110 -26.04 7.41 17.74
C ALA A 110 -27.29 6.74 18.35
N GLU A 111 -27.32 5.42 18.43
CA GLU A 111 -28.41 4.68 19.06
C GLU A 111 -28.48 4.92 20.57
N GLU A 112 -27.33 4.86 21.25
CA GLU A 112 -27.23 5.14 22.69
C GLU A 112 -27.65 6.59 23.02
N VAL A 113 -27.27 7.57 22.19
CA VAL A 113 -27.71 8.97 22.35
C VAL A 113 -29.22 9.11 22.15
N ARG A 114 -29.80 8.43 21.15
CA ARG A 114 -31.27 8.42 20.94
C ARG A 114 -32.01 7.81 22.13
N ARG A 115 -31.52 6.68 22.66
CA ARG A 115 -32.08 5.99 23.83
C ARG A 115 -32.06 6.86 25.09
N ARG A 116 -30.96 7.56 25.34
CA ARG A 116 -30.86 8.49 26.49
C ARG A 116 -31.82 9.67 26.36
N ARG A 117 -31.97 10.22 25.14
CA ARG A 117 -32.93 11.31 24.88
C ARG A 117 -34.39 10.89 25.07
N SER A 118 -34.76 9.66 24.70
CA SER A 118 -36.13 9.18 24.92
C SER A 118 -36.44 8.98 26.40
N GLN A 119 -35.47 8.51 27.20
CA GLN A 119 -35.63 8.35 28.66
C GLN A 119 -35.77 9.69 29.39
N LEU A 120 -35.04 10.73 28.95
CA LEU A 120 -35.16 12.08 29.52
C LEU A 120 -36.50 12.75 29.20
N ARG A 121 -37.14 12.41 28.08
CA ARG A 121 -38.45 12.96 27.68
C ARG A 121 -39.62 12.40 28.49
N VAL A 122 -39.48 11.20 29.06
CA VAL A 122 -40.53 10.53 29.87
C VAL A 122 -40.66 11.15 31.27
N VAL A 123 -39.63 11.82 31.78
CA VAL A 123 -39.64 12.39 33.14
C VAL A 123 -40.39 13.73 33.25
N ASN A 124 -40.71 14.41 32.14
CA ASN A 124 -41.40 15.71 32.16
C ASN A 124 -42.91 15.64 31.84
N GLY A 125 -43.55 14.47 31.98
CA GLY A 125 -44.98 14.33 31.73
C GLY A 125 -45.62 13.28 32.62
N GLY A 126 -45.80 13.57 33.90
CA GLY A 126 -46.53 12.68 34.80
C GLY A 126 -46.66 13.21 36.22
N ALA A 127 -47.80 13.89 36.47
CA ALA A 127 -48.46 14.23 37.74
C ALA A 127 -47.71 15.12 38.74
#